data_AF-A0A0M8MJI4-F1
#
_entry.id   AF-A0A0M8MJI4-F1
#
_cell.length_a   1.000
_cell.length_b   1.000
_cell.length_c   1.000
_cell.angle_alpha   90.00
_cell.angle_beta   90.00
_cell.angle_gamma   90.00
#
_symmetry.space_group_name_H-M   'P 1'
#
loop_
_entity.id
_entity.type
_entity.pdbx_description
1 polymer ?
#
loop_
_entity_poly.entity_id
_entity_poly.type
_entity_poly.pdbx_seq_one_letter_code
_entity_poly.pdbx_strand_id
1 'polypeptide(L)'
;LKKCNLKCSMTQNSDPYENAVAERVNGILKQEFMIDAYHLELSLMKKLVAEVINKYNQIRPHWSNYMLTPNKMHLQSSIKMKTYKTKNRSNPKATSV
;
A
#
# COMPACT_ATOMS: atom_id res chain seq x y z
N LEU A 1 -17.09 1.27 -16.42
CA LEU A 1 -17.23 2.25 -15.31
C LEU A 1 -18.68 2.71 -15.12
N LYS A 2 -19.31 3.42 -16.08
CA LYS A 2 -20.73 3.85 -15.97
C LYS A 2 -21.72 2.70 -15.73
N LYS A 3 -21.54 1.56 -16.42
CA LYS A 3 -22.41 0.37 -16.25
C LYS A 3 -22.30 -0.28 -14.85
N CYS A 4 -21.22 -0.02 -14.11
CA CYS A 4 -21.00 -0.55 -12.77
C CYS A 4 -21.15 0.52 -11.67
N ASN A 5 -21.66 1.72 -12.01
CA ASN A 5 -21.72 2.89 -11.11
C ASN A 5 -20.39 3.23 -10.40
N LEU A 6 -19.26 2.99 -11.06
CA LEU A 6 -17.94 3.34 -10.54
C LEU A 6 -17.53 4.73 -11.04
N LYS A 7 -17.19 5.62 -10.10
CA LYS A 7 -16.65 6.96 -10.40
C LYS A 7 -15.16 6.84 -10.74
N CYS A 8 -14.78 7.36 -11.90
CA CYS A 8 -13.36 7.51 -12.25
C CYS A 8 -12.75 8.63 -11.41
N SER A 9 -11.66 8.35 -10.71
CA SER A 9 -10.87 9.34 -9.98
C SER A 9 -9.46 9.32 -10.57
N MET A 10 -9.16 10.31 -11.41
CA MET A 10 -7.84 10.51 -12.00
C MET A 10 -7.14 11.61 -11.23
N THR A 11 -5.86 11.42 -10.94
CA THR A 11 -4.96 12.47 -10.42
C THR A 11 -4.85 13.56 -11.49
N GLN A 12 -5.39 14.75 -11.25
CA GLN A 12 -5.38 15.85 -12.23
C GLN A 12 -4.15 16.75 -12.08
N ASN A 13 -3.59 16.77 -10.88
CA ASN A 13 -2.34 17.44 -10.58
C ASN A 13 -1.29 16.33 -10.47
N SER A 14 -0.11 16.54 -11.05
CA SER A 14 1.00 15.58 -11.03
C SER A 14 1.65 15.48 -9.63
N ASP A 15 0.84 15.47 -8.57
CA ASP A 15 1.26 15.41 -7.18
C ASP A 15 1.70 13.97 -6.83
N PRO A 16 2.99 13.74 -6.52
CA PRO A 16 3.50 12.43 -6.15
C PRO A 16 2.80 11.80 -4.94
N TYR A 17 2.21 12.61 -4.05
CA TYR A 17 1.56 12.11 -2.84
C TYR A 17 0.24 11.39 -3.11
N GLU A 18 -0.44 11.68 -4.23
CA GLU A 18 -1.72 11.05 -4.57
C GLU A 18 -1.56 9.54 -4.86
N ASN A 19 -0.40 9.10 -5.34
CA ASN A 19 -0.11 7.71 -5.68
C ASN A 19 0.88 7.02 -4.72
N ALA A 20 1.41 7.75 -3.73
CA ALA A 20 2.51 7.29 -2.88
C ALA A 20 2.24 5.94 -2.18
N VAL A 21 0.99 5.67 -1.79
CA VAL A 21 0.61 4.39 -1.16
C VAL A 21 0.74 3.23 -2.15
N ALA A 22 0.22 3.39 -3.37
CA ALA A 22 0.30 2.34 -4.39
C ALA A 22 1.75 2.11 -4.83
N GLU A 23 2.53 3.18 -4.99
CA GLU A 23 3.96 3.08 -5.28
C GLU A 23 4.72 2.33 -4.19
N ARG A 24 4.43 2.62 -2.92
CA ARG A 24 5.05 1.90 -1.81
C ARG A 24 4.73 0.40 -1.85
N VAL A 25 3.48 0.03 -2.10
CA VAL A 25 3.06 -1.37 -2.23
C VAL A 25 3.78 -2.03 -3.41
N ASN A 26 3.79 -1.39 -4.57
CA ASN A 26 4.46 -1.92 -5.77
C ASN A 26 5.97 -2.07 -5.56
N GLY A 27 6.62 -1.11 -4.89
CA GLY A 27 8.02 -1.19 -4.53
C GLY A 27 8.32 -2.37 -3.61
N ILE A 28 7.46 -2.63 -2.61
CA ILE A 28 7.59 -3.80 -1.74
C ILE A 28 7.48 -5.10 -2.54
N LEU A 29 6.47 -5.23 -3.41
CA LEU A 29 6.30 -6.44 -4.23
C LEU A 29 7.51 -6.68 -5.14
N LYS A 30 8.07 -5.63 -5.73
CA LYS A 30 9.29 -5.69 -6.53
C LYS A 30 10.50 -6.11 -5.71
N GLN A 31 10.77 -5.41 -4.62
CA GLN A 31 11.99 -5.60 -3.83
C GLN A 31 12.01 -6.92 -3.05
N GLU A 32 10.90 -7.32 -2.45
CA GLU A 32 10.87 -8.50 -1.56
C GLU A 32 10.75 -9.82 -2.32
N PHE A 33 10.13 -9.80 -3.50
CA PHE A 33 9.95 -11.00 -4.32
C PHE A 33 10.83 -11.00 -5.58
N MET A 34 11.66 -9.97 -5.75
CA MET A 34 12.60 -9.79 -6.86
C MET A 34 11.95 -9.98 -8.24
N ILE A 35 10.67 -9.65 -8.37
CA ILE A 35 9.90 -9.95 -9.60
C ILE A 35 10.46 -9.21 -10.82
N ASP A 36 11.11 -8.07 -10.62
CA ASP A 36 11.73 -7.26 -11.65
C ASP A 36 13.14 -7.74 -12.05
N ALA A 37 13.73 -8.68 -11.32
CA ALA A 37 15.01 -9.28 -11.66
C ALA A 37 14.89 -10.42 -12.68
N TYR A 38 13.70 -10.99 -12.86
CA TYR A 38 13.48 -12.12 -13.76
C TYR A 38 12.95 -11.67 -15.12
N HIS A 39 13.68 -11.98 -16.19
CA HIS A 39 13.21 -11.79 -17.57
C HIS A 39 12.47 -13.04 -18.05
N LEU A 40 11.21 -13.19 -17.63
CA LEU A 40 10.35 -14.30 -18.00
C LEU A 40 9.42 -13.93 -19.16
N GLU A 41 8.92 -14.95 -19.87
CA GLU A 41 7.84 -14.78 -20.83
C GLU A 41 6.58 -14.26 -20.12
N LEU A 42 5.78 -13.44 -20.82
CA LEU A 42 4.67 -12.68 -20.26
C LEU A 42 3.65 -13.57 -19.53
N SER A 43 3.33 -14.76 -20.05
CA SER A 43 2.38 -15.68 -19.42
C SER A 43 2.90 -16.19 -18.08
N LEU A 44 4.19 -16.51 -17.98
CA LEU A 44 4.81 -16.96 -16.73
C LEU A 44 4.94 -15.81 -15.73
N MET A 45 5.34 -14.63 -16.20
CA MET A 45 5.41 -13.42 -15.37
C MET A 45 4.05 -13.09 -14.73
N LYS A 46 2.95 -13.21 -15.49
CA LYS A 46 1.59 -13.01 -14.95
C LYS A 46 1.26 -13.98 -13.81
N LYS A 47 1.62 -15.27 -13.95
CA LYS A 47 1.40 -16.28 -12.90
C LYS A 47 2.22 -15.96 -11.66
N LEU A 48 3.50 -15.63 -11.85
CA LEU A 48 4.41 -15.29 -10.75
C LEU A 48 3.93 -14.05 -9.99
N VAL A 49 3.52 -12.99 -10.70
CA VAL A 49 2.96 -11.78 -10.07
C VAL A 49 1.68 -12.11 -9.30
N ALA A 50 0.79 -12.95 -9.84
CA ALA A 50 -0.41 -13.37 -9.12
C ALA A 50 -0.10 -14.12 -7.82
N GLU A 51 0.87 -15.04 -7.84
CA GLU A 51 1.32 -15.74 -6.64
C GLU A 51 1.93 -14.80 -5.60
N VAL A 52 2.74 -13.84 -6.06
CA VAL A 52 3.38 -12.83 -5.20
C VAL A 52 2.32 -11.95 -4.52
N ILE A 53 1.33 -11.48 -5.27
CA ILE A 53 0.19 -10.72 -4.73
C ILE A 53 -0.57 -11.56 -3.69
N ASN A 54 -0.80 -12.85 -3.97
CA ASN A 54 -1.47 -13.74 -3.03
C ASN A 54 -0.67 -13.90 -1.73
N LYS A 55 0.65 -14.14 -1.81
CA LYS A 55 1.54 -14.24 -0.65
C LYS A 55 1.56 -12.94 0.16
N TYR A 56 1.63 -11.80 -0.51
CA TYR A 56 1.58 -10.49 0.14
C TYR A 56 0.26 -10.29 0.91
N ASN A 57 -0.89 -10.60 0.31
CA ASN A 57 -2.19 -10.37 0.92
C ASN A 57 -2.54 -11.37 2.03
N GLN A 58 -2.12 -12.62 1.90
CA GLN A 58 -2.52 -13.70 2.81
C GLN A 58 -1.49 -14.01 3.90
N ILE A 59 -0.20 -13.89 3.60
CA ILE A 59 0.87 -14.43 4.45
C ILE A 59 1.71 -13.31 5.07
N ARG A 60 2.03 -12.26 4.31
CA ARG A 60 2.96 -11.21 4.77
C ARG A 60 2.37 -10.36 5.90
N PRO A 61 2.90 -10.41 7.14
CA PRO A 61 2.44 -9.55 8.22
C PRO A 61 3.02 -8.15 8.09
N HIS A 62 2.26 -7.13 8.50
CA HIS A 62 2.69 -5.74 8.43
C HIS A 62 2.80 -5.11 9.82
N TRP A 63 3.96 -4.53 10.12
CA TRP A 63 4.24 -3.87 11.41
C TRP A 63 3.30 -2.69 11.73
N SER A 64 2.93 -1.90 10.72
CA SER A 64 1.96 -0.80 10.86
C SER A 64 0.53 -1.28 11.09
N ASN A 65 0.28 -2.56 10.81
CA ASN A 65 -1.01 -3.23 10.94
C ASN A 65 -1.01 -4.23 12.11
N TYR A 66 -0.22 -3.98 13.16
CA TYR A 66 -0.14 -4.87 14.32
C TYR A 66 0.21 -6.33 13.97
N MET A 67 1.07 -6.54 12.97
CA MET A 67 1.46 -7.85 12.46
C MET A 67 0.34 -8.67 11.81
N LEU A 68 -0.78 -8.03 11.47
CA LEU A 68 -1.82 -8.64 10.65
C LEU A 68 -1.47 -8.54 9.16
N THR A 69 -2.00 -9.49 8.40
CA THR A 69 -1.87 -9.52 6.93
C THR A 69 -2.88 -8.58 6.29
N PRO A 70 -2.66 -8.09 5.06
CA PRO A 70 -3.58 -7.17 4.40
C PRO A 70 -5.02 -7.66 4.37
N ASN A 71 -5.25 -8.95 4.06
CA ASN A 71 -6.60 -9.51 4.07
C ASN A 71 -7.22 -9.54 5.46
N LYS A 72 -6.45 -9.88 6.51
CA LYS A 72 -6.95 -9.85 7.90
C LYS A 72 -7.30 -8.43 8.33
N MET A 73 -6.50 -7.44 7.95
CA MET A 73 -6.79 -6.04 8.24
C MET A 73 -8.02 -5.51 7.50
N HIS A 74 -8.19 -5.91 6.25
CA HIS A 74 -9.32 -5.48 5.43
C HIS A 74 -10.67 -5.90 6.03
N LEU A 75 -10.71 -7.02 6.76
CA LEU A 75 -11.90 -7.53 7.44
C LEU A 75 -12.22 -6.77 8.75
N GLN A 76 -11.35 -5.87 9.23
CA GLN A 76 -11.61 -5.12 10.46
C GLN A 76 -12.58 -3.96 10.23
N SER A 77 -13.59 -3.85 11.09
CA SER A 77 -14.58 -2.76 11.08
C SER A 77 -14.12 -1.50 11.84
N SER A 78 -13.25 -1.67 12.84
CA SER A 78 -12.66 -0.57 13.61
C SER A 78 -11.14 -0.69 13.60
N ILE A 79 -10.47 0.35 13.10
CA ILE A 79 -9.01 0.35 12.92
C ILE A 79 -8.42 1.49 13.74
N LYS A 80 -7.58 1.16 14.73
CA LYS A 80 -6.77 2.14 15.45
C LYS A 80 -5.44 2.34 14.71
N MET A 81 -5.29 3.45 14.00
CA MET A 81 -4.05 3.75 13.27
C MET A 81 -2.85 3.82 14.21
N LYS A 82 -1.77 3.11 13.87
CA LYS A 82 -0.49 3.22 14.55
C LYS A 82 0.19 4.52 14.11
N THR A 83 0.49 5.37 15.09
CA THR A 83 1.13 6.68 14.82
C THR A 83 2.61 6.59 15.17
N TYR A 84 3.46 7.16 14.32
CA TYR A 84 4.91 7.22 14.52
C TYR A 84 5.41 8.66 14.71
N LYS A 85 4.49 9.60 15.00
CA LYS A 85 4.86 10.98 15.28
C LYS A 85 5.52 11.05 16.65
N THR A 86 6.78 11.43 16.70
CA THR A 86 7.56 11.56 17.94
C THR A 86 7.28 12.86 18.72
N LYS A 87 6.64 13.87 18.10
CA LYS A 87 6.16 15.10 18.76
C LYS A 87 4.80 15.53 18.23
N ASN A 88 3.90 15.94 19.12
CA ASN A 88 2.64 16.60 18.80
C ASN A 88 2.91 17.98 18.18
N ARG A 89 3.00 18.05 16.85
CA ARG A 89 3.09 19.33 16.10
C ARG A 89 1.83 20.19 16.21
N SER A 90 0.78 19.70 16.86
CA SER A 90 -0.49 20.38 17.09
C SER A 90 -0.54 21.19 18.40
N ASN A 91 0.59 21.46 19.05
CA ASN A 91 0.62 22.39 20.18
C ASN A 91 0.96 23.81 19.66
N PRO A 92 0.01 24.76 19.61
CA PRO A 92 0.25 26.11 19.08
C PRO A 92 1.21 26.95 19.92
N LYS A 93 1.64 26.46 21.10
CA LYS A 93 2.58 27.15 22.01
C LYS A 93 4.07 27.05 21.63
N ALA A 94 4.41 26.42 20.51
CA ALA A 94 5.81 26.22 20.10
C ALA A 94 6.31 27.19 19.01
N THR A 95 5.48 28.12 18.55
CA THR A 95 5.85 29.14 17.54
C THR A 95 5.81 30.54 18.16
N SER A 96 6.60 30.73 19.21
CA SER A 96 6.88 32.04 19.80
C SER A 96 8.37 32.12 20.10
N VAL A 97 9.15 32.38 19.04
CA VAL A 97 10.48 32.98 19.10
C VAL A 97 10.69 33.76 17.82
#